data_AF-A0A321LJ27-F1
#
_entry.id   AF-A0A321LJ27-F1
#
_cell.length_a   1.000
_cell.length_b   1.000
_cell.length_c   1.000
_cell.angle_alpha   90.00
_cell.angle_beta   90.00
_cell.angle_gamma   90.00
#
_symmetry.space_group_name_H-M   'P 1'
#
loop_
_entity.id
_entity.type
_entity.pdbx_description
1 polymer ?
#
loop_
_entity_poly.entity_id
_entity_poly.type
_entity_poly.pdbx_seq_one_letter_code
_entity_poly.pdbx_strand_id
1 'polypeptide(L)'
;MRTFRLAERERAIHRGMEFIYRTACEPENFDQYSYDFLCCFHVISASSSDPDLKRQARAMGRERARAFRRKYPRLPADVDADMIAFLVFGDDAAIRLGVRENNLKDQIRRVAGGFAAKDYLWFDAPNEPPPVDIPEECECGALNTRGKKVCRRCKQPLEMMSRYAIYIDALTRAYIGERYGVTLGARYADVIKWLPGLRPYEEHRNGDNPHFYWEVYAITHVVYTMNDYSQYRLSPRWFPDEFAFLKKNLKEAIAMEDAETLGEFMDALKAFGLGEAHPLIRQGVDYLLATQNEDGSWGDMEAEDIYGRYHPTWTAIDGLRQYAWRGERLSFPRLRPLIEQWSAKPRRYKEIPAKPRVLRQAGSAR
;
A
#
# COMPACT_ATOMS: atom_id res chain seq x y z
N MET A 1 -24.06 -19.37 15.88
CA MET A 1 -23.31 -18.08 15.87
C MET A 1 -22.01 -18.14 15.07
N ARG A 2 -21.06 -19.05 15.33
CA ARG A 2 -19.74 -19.06 14.65
C ARG A 2 -19.83 -19.32 13.13
N THR A 3 -20.69 -20.23 12.69
CA THR A 3 -20.93 -20.53 11.26
C THR A 3 -21.63 -19.39 10.52
N PHE A 4 -22.58 -18.70 11.15
CA PHE A 4 -23.26 -17.54 10.56
C PHE A 4 -22.31 -16.39 10.26
N ARG A 5 -21.41 -16.06 11.21
CA ARG A 5 -20.41 -15.00 11.05
C ARG A 5 -19.34 -15.32 9.99
N LEU A 6 -19.07 -16.61 9.76
CA LEU A 6 -18.21 -17.04 8.64
C LEU A 6 -18.91 -16.82 7.30
N ALA A 7 -20.16 -17.25 7.16
CA ALA A 7 -20.93 -17.06 5.93
C ALA A 7 -21.19 -15.57 5.63
N GLU A 8 -21.40 -14.74 6.64
CA GLU A 8 -21.52 -13.28 6.50
C GLU A 8 -20.23 -12.66 5.97
N ARG A 9 -19.08 -13.05 6.55
CA ARG A 9 -17.76 -12.60 6.11
C ARG A 9 -17.44 -13.01 4.67
N GLU A 10 -17.73 -14.25 4.30
CA GLU A 10 -17.57 -14.73 2.92
C GLU A 10 -18.42 -13.91 1.95
N ARG A 11 -19.71 -13.68 2.27
CA ARG A 11 -20.58 -12.82 1.46
C ARG A 11 -20.04 -11.39 1.34
N ALA A 12 -19.56 -10.80 2.42
CA ALA A 12 -19.01 -9.46 2.41
C ALA A 12 -17.78 -9.36 1.49
N ILE A 13 -16.86 -10.32 1.58
CA ILE A 13 -15.68 -10.40 0.71
C ILE A 13 -16.09 -10.51 -0.77
N HIS A 14 -17.03 -11.39 -1.10
CA HIS A 14 -17.46 -11.58 -2.49
C HIS A 14 -18.18 -10.35 -3.06
N ARG A 15 -18.95 -9.61 -2.24
CA ARG A 15 -19.55 -8.33 -2.63
C ARG A 15 -18.49 -7.27 -2.93
N GLY A 16 -17.45 -7.18 -2.09
CA GLY A 16 -16.32 -6.28 -2.33
C GLY A 16 -15.54 -6.63 -3.60
N MET A 17 -15.29 -7.92 -3.85
CA MET A 17 -14.65 -8.38 -5.09
C MET A 17 -15.46 -8.01 -6.33
N GLU A 18 -16.78 -8.15 -6.28
CA GLU A 18 -17.66 -7.77 -7.38
C GLU A 18 -17.64 -6.26 -7.61
N PHE A 19 -17.64 -5.45 -6.54
CA PHE A 19 -17.47 -4.00 -6.64
C PHE A 19 -16.16 -3.66 -7.37
N ILE A 20 -15.01 -4.14 -6.88
CA ILE A 20 -13.70 -3.88 -7.50
C ILE A 20 -13.69 -4.32 -8.97
N TYR A 21 -14.30 -5.45 -9.29
CA TYR A 21 -14.35 -5.95 -10.65
C TYR A 21 -15.18 -5.08 -11.60
N ARG A 22 -16.37 -4.64 -11.17
CA ARG A 22 -17.19 -3.70 -11.95
C ARG A 22 -16.42 -2.41 -12.20
N THR A 23 -15.81 -1.85 -11.17
CA THR A 23 -14.96 -0.65 -11.27
C THR A 23 -13.80 -0.84 -12.26
N ALA A 24 -13.11 -1.99 -12.22
CA ALA A 24 -12.04 -2.33 -13.14
C ALA A 24 -12.50 -2.61 -14.58
N CYS A 25 -13.82 -2.74 -14.81
CA CYS A 25 -14.39 -2.89 -16.13
C CYS A 25 -14.74 -1.54 -16.78
N GLU A 26 -14.83 -0.47 -16.00
CA GLU A 26 -15.05 0.89 -16.50
C GLU A 26 -13.76 1.42 -17.17
N PRO A 27 -13.82 1.87 -18.44
CA PRO A 27 -12.63 2.27 -19.19
C PRO A 27 -11.81 3.37 -18.51
N GLU A 28 -12.45 4.41 -18.00
CA GLU A 28 -11.80 5.56 -17.38
C GLU A 28 -11.01 5.14 -16.13
N ASN A 29 -11.64 4.36 -15.25
CA ASN A 29 -10.99 3.84 -14.05
C ASN A 29 -9.85 2.89 -14.41
N PHE A 30 -10.06 2.00 -15.38
CA PHE A 30 -9.04 1.05 -15.79
C PHE A 30 -7.85 1.75 -16.46
N ASP A 31 -8.10 2.85 -17.17
CA ASP A 31 -7.05 3.63 -17.82
C ASP A 31 -6.08 4.24 -16.80
N GLN A 32 -6.61 4.71 -15.67
CA GLN A 32 -5.83 5.31 -14.59
C GLN A 32 -5.23 4.27 -13.64
N TYR A 33 -5.99 3.23 -13.28
CA TYR A 33 -5.67 2.32 -12.17
C TYR A 33 -5.46 0.86 -12.59
N SER A 34 -5.30 0.55 -13.89
CA SER A 34 -5.19 -0.85 -14.35
C SER A 34 -4.12 -1.65 -13.62
N TYR A 35 -2.91 -1.12 -13.42
CA TYR A 35 -1.87 -1.89 -12.72
C TYR A 35 -2.29 -2.27 -11.30
N ASP A 36 -3.01 -1.38 -10.62
CA ASP A 36 -3.42 -1.56 -9.24
C ASP A 36 -4.54 -2.60 -9.12
N PHE A 37 -5.54 -2.54 -10.01
CA PHE A 37 -6.53 -3.60 -10.14
C PHE A 37 -5.89 -4.97 -10.43
N LEU A 38 -4.91 -5.04 -11.32
CA LEU A 38 -4.22 -6.30 -11.63
C LEU A 38 -3.44 -6.82 -10.41
N CYS A 39 -2.77 -5.94 -9.66
CA CYS A 39 -2.12 -6.27 -8.41
C CYS A 39 -3.12 -6.83 -7.39
N CYS A 40 -4.25 -6.16 -7.18
CA CYS A 40 -5.34 -6.63 -6.31
C CYS A 40 -5.77 -8.06 -6.64
N PHE A 41 -6.19 -8.32 -7.89
CA PHE A 41 -6.61 -9.65 -8.32
C PHE A 41 -5.51 -10.70 -8.19
N HIS A 42 -4.27 -10.32 -8.51
CA HIS A 42 -3.13 -11.21 -8.37
C HIS A 42 -2.90 -11.60 -6.91
N VAL A 43 -2.76 -10.62 -6.02
CA VAL A 43 -2.43 -10.84 -4.60
C VAL A 43 -3.52 -11.68 -3.94
N ILE A 44 -4.79 -11.35 -4.14
CA ILE A 44 -5.91 -12.12 -3.59
C ILE A 44 -5.90 -13.56 -4.10
N SER A 45 -5.77 -13.76 -5.41
CA SER A 45 -5.79 -15.10 -6.00
C SER A 45 -4.57 -15.95 -5.62
N ALA A 46 -3.42 -15.33 -5.37
CA ALA A 46 -2.19 -16.04 -5.06
C ALA A 46 -2.08 -16.43 -3.58
N SER A 47 -2.67 -15.66 -2.65
CA SER A 47 -2.49 -15.88 -1.21
C SER A 47 -3.75 -16.24 -0.43
N SER A 48 -4.96 -16.15 -0.96
CA SER A 48 -6.17 -16.51 -0.19
C SER A 48 -6.18 -18.00 0.21
N SER A 49 -6.69 -18.36 1.38
CA SER A 49 -6.94 -19.77 1.73
C SER A 49 -8.26 -20.29 1.17
N ASP A 50 -9.18 -19.39 0.80
CA ASP A 50 -10.49 -19.73 0.23
C ASP A 50 -10.34 -20.09 -1.27
N PRO A 51 -10.63 -21.34 -1.66
CA PRO A 51 -10.55 -21.76 -3.06
C PRO A 51 -11.47 -21.00 -4.00
N ASP A 52 -12.64 -20.55 -3.55
CA ASP A 52 -13.65 -19.92 -4.39
C ASP A 52 -13.25 -18.48 -4.68
N LEU A 53 -12.85 -17.74 -3.64
CA LEU A 53 -12.24 -16.41 -3.78
C LEU A 53 -11.00 -16.46 -4.68
N LYS A 54 -10.13 -17.48 -4.52
CA LYS A 54 -8.95 -17.66 -5.38
C LYS A 54 -9.34 -17.79 -6.86
N ARG A 55 -10.33 -18.64 -7.16
CA ARG A 55 -10.78 -18.87 -8.53
C ARG A 55 -11.43 -17.62 -9.12
N GLN A 56 -12.28 -16.93 -8.35
CA GLN A 56 -12.94 -15.69 -8.76
C GLN A 56 -11.92 -14.59 -9.07
N ALA A 57 -11.05 -14.26 -8.13
CA ALA A 57 -10.02 -13.22 -8.31
C ALA A 57 -9.09 -13.54 -9.49
N ARG A 58 -8.70 -14.82 -9.67
CA ARG A 58 -7.87 -15.22 -10.81
C ARG A 58 -8.60 -15.07 -12.15
N ALA A 59 -9.89 -15.39 -12.21
CA ALA A 59 -10.69 -15.25 -13.43
C ALA A 59 -10.81 -13.77 -13.83
N MET A 60 -11.26 -12.93 -12.89
CA MET A 60 -11.38 -11.47 -13.05
C MET A 60 -10.04 -10.84 -13.46
N GLY A 61 -8.98 -11.14 -12.72
CA GLY A 61 -7.63 -10.65 -13.00
C GLY A 61 -7.11 -11.08 -14.37
N ARG A 62 -7.31 -12.34 -14.79
CA ARG A 62 -6.88 -12.81 -16.12
C ARG A 62 -7.61 -12.09 -17.25
N GLU A 63 -8.89 -11.80 -17.07
CA GLU A 63 -9.64 -11.03 -18.04
C GLU A 63 -9.08 -9.61 -18.18
N ARG A 64 -8.95 -8.90 -17.05
CA ARG A 64 -8.41 -7.53 -17.03
C ARG A 64 -6.95 -7.48 -17.50
N ALA A 65 -6.13 -8.47 -17.17
CA ALA A 65 -4.75 -8.56 -17.65
C ALA A 65 -4.68 -8.74 -19.18
N ARG A 66 -5.63 -9.45 -19.80
CA ARG A 66 -5.74 -9.49 -21.26
C ARG A 66 -6.13 -8.13 -21.84
N ALA A 67 -7.00 -7.36 -21.16
CA ALA A 67 -7.34 -6.00 -21.56
C ALA A 67 -6.12 -5.08 -21.49
N PHE A 68 -5.36 -5.12 -20.39
CA PHE A 68 -4.10 -4.39 -20.24
C PHE A 68 -3.12 -4.71 -21.37
N ARG A 69 -2.93 -6.00 -21.73
CA ARG A 69 -2.05 -6.42 -22.83
C ARG A 69 -2.51 -5.96 -24.21
N ARG A 70 -3.82 -5.83 -24.43
CA ARG A 70 -4.37 -5.25 -25.67
C ARG A 70 -4.15 -3.75 -25.74
N LYS A 71 -4.24 -3.06 -24.61
CA LYS A 71 -3.99 -1.62 -24.50
C LYS A 71 -2.51 -1.27 -24.66
N TYR A 72 -1.64 -2.07 -24.04
CA TYR A 72 -0.18 -1.91 -24.08
C TYR A 72 0.49 -3.12 -24.75
N PRO A 73 0.29 -3.33 -26.07
CA PRO A 73 0.91 -4.45 -26.78
C PRO A 73 2.42 -4.25 -26.97
N ARG A 74 2.88 -3.00 -26.86
CA ARG A 74 4.26 -2.54 -26.94
C ARG A 74 4.40 -1.26 -26.13
N LEU A 75 5.64 -0.87 -25.85
CA LEU A 75 5.97 0.38 -25.19
C LEU A 75 5.48 1.57 -26.05
N PRO A 76 4.82 2.58 -25.44
CA PRO A 76 4.51 3.84 -26.11
C PRO A 76 5.79 4.55 -26.62
N ALA A 77 5.64 5.46 -27.59
CA ALA A 77 6.79 6.16 -28.18
C ALA A 77 7.41 7.19 -27.21
N ASP A 78 6.55 7.97 -26.56
CA ASP A 78 6.95 9.01 -25.61
C ASP A 78 6.63 8.54 -24.19
N VAL A 79 7.58 7.81 -23.59
CA VAL A 79 7.47 7.34 -22.20
C VAL A 79 8.38 8.14 -21.29
N ASP A 80 7.87 8.46 -20.11
CA ASP A 80 8.64 8.95 -18.98
C ASP A 80 8.86 7.82 -17.94
N ALA A 81 9.55 8.16 -16.85
CA ALA A 81 9.84 7.23 -15.77
C ALA A 81 8.56 6.70 -15.11
N ASP A 82 7.52 7.54 -14.94
CA ASP A 82 6.26 7.14 -14.33
C ASP A 82 5.49 6.16 -15.21
N MET A 83 5.40 6.39 -16.51
CA MET A 83 4.81 5.45 -17.46
C MET A 83 5.59 4.12 -17.49
N ILE A 84 6.92 4.14 -17.39
CA ILE A 84 7.70 2.91 -17.27
C ILE A 84 7.36 2.17 -15.97
N ALA A 85 7.30 2.85 -14.83
CA ALA A 85 6.92 2.24 -13.56
C ALA A 85 5.51 1.64 -13.64
N PHE A 86 4.52 2.40 -14.12
CA PHE A 86 3.15 1.96 -14.37
C PHE A 86 3.11 0.66 -15.19
N LEU A 87 3.85 0.62 -16.31
CA LEU A 87 3.90 -0.55 -17.17
C LEU A 87 4.59 -1.74 -16.49
N VAL A 88 5.63 -1.52 -15.68
CA VAL A 88 6.29 -2.58 -14.90
C VAL A 88 5.31 -3.23 -13.92
N PHE A 89 4.55 -2.44 -13.16
CA PHE A 89 3.54 -2.97 -12.23
C PHE A 89 2.48 -3.79 -12.97
N GLY A 90 1.88 -3.22 -14.02
CA GLY A 90 0.81 -3.88 -14.76
C GLY A 90 1.28 -5.13 -15.51
N ASP A 91 2.48 -5.09 -16.08
CA ASP A 91 3.07 -6.21 -16.80
C ASP A 91 3.44 -7.37 -15.87
N ASP A 92 4.08 -7.09 -14.71
CA ASP A 92 4.39 -8.08 -13.67
C ASP A 92 3.11 -8.79 -13.19
N ALA A 93 2.07 -8.02 -12.84
CA ALA A 93 0.80 -8.57 -12.41
C ALA A 93 0.15 -9.45 -13.51
N ALA A 94 0.18 -9.00 -14.77
CA ALA A 94 -0.33 -9.78 -15.90
C ALA A 94 0.42 -11.11 -16.10
N ILE A 95 1.74 -11.12 -15.93
CA ILE A 95 2.56 -12.35 -15.97
C ILE A 95 2.11 -13.32 -14.87
N ARG A 96 1.97 -12.83 -13.63
CA ARG A 96 1.61 -13.66 -12.47
C ARG A 96 0.16 -14.18 -12.53
N LEU A 97 -0.72 -13.44 -13.20
CA LEU A 97 -2.06 -13.90 -13.54
C LEU A 97 -2.05 -14.99 -14.64
N GLY A 98 -0.91 -15.24 -15.28
CA GLY A 98 -0.76 -16.28 -16.30
C GLY A 98 -1.34 -15.88 -17.65
N VAL A 99 -1.27 -14.59 -17.99
CA VAL A 99 -1.52 -14.09 -19.35
C VAL A 99 -0.19 -14.12 -20.11
N ARG A 100 -0.24 -14.58 -21.36
CA ARG A 100 0.94 -14.78 -22.21
C ARG A 100 1.75 -13.48 -22.32
N GLU A 101 3.06 -13.60 -22.10
CA GLU A 101 4.01 -12.51 -22.28
C GLU A 101 4.02 -12.00 -23.73
N ASN A 102 4.17 -10.69 -23.88
CA ASN A 102 4.49 -10.02 -25.14
C ASN A 102 5.92 -9.44 -25.04
N ASN A 103 6.36 -8.71 -26.08
CA ASN A 103 7.70 -8.12 -26.10
C ASN A 103 7.83 -6.85 -25.22
N LEU A 104 6.81 -6.48 -24.44
CA LEU A 104 6.81 -5.26 -23.63
C LEU A 104 7.95 -5.28 -22.59
N LYS A 105 8.14 -6.41 -21.92
CA LYS A 105 9.20 -6.59 -20.92
C LYS A 105 10.60 -6.27 -21.45
N ASP A 106 10.92 -6.78 -22.63
CA ASP A 106 12.22 -6.55 -23.26
C ASP A 106 12.36 -5.14 -23.85
N GLN A 107 11.25 -4.46 -24.15
CA GLN A 107 11.28 -3.04 -24.51
C GLN A 107 11.53 -2.18 -23.27
N ILE A 108 10.82 -2.43 -22.17
CA ILE A 108 11.01 -1.75 -20.88
C ILE A 108 12.47 -1.90 -20.42
N ARG A 109 13.02 -3.12 -20.43
CA ARG A 109 14.42 -3.39 -20.04
C ARG A 109 15.44 -2.53 -20.78
N ARG A 110 15.18 -2.20 -22.05
CA ARG A 110 16.10 -1.41 -22.89
C ARG A 110 16.05 0.09 -22.59
N VAL A 111 14.92 0.61 -22.13
CA VAL A 111 14.73 2.05 -21.90
C VAL A 111 14.81 2.45 -20.43
N ALA A 112 14.54 1.52 -19.50
CA ALA A 112 14.40 1.85 -18.08
C ALA A 112 15.66 2.48 -17.48
N GLY A 113 16.84 2.06 -17.92
CA GLY A 113 18.13 2.62 -17.50
C GLY A 113 18.45 4.00 -18.07
N GLY A 114 17.60 4.57 -18.94
CA GLY A 114 17.76 5.92 -19.50
C GLY A 114 17.35 7.05 -18.56
N PHE A 115 16.70 6.74 -17.44
CA PHE A 115 16.20 7.72 -16.46
C PHE A 115 17.04 7.70 -15.17
N ALA A 116 17.14 8.84 -14.51
CA ALA A 116 17.86 8.97 -13.25
C ALA A 116 17.05 8.39 -12.08
N ALA A 117 17.74 8.07 -10.97
CA ALA A 117 17.08 7.54 -9.77
C ALA A 117 15.95 8.44 -9.25
N LYS A 118 16.17 9.75 -9.25
CA LYS A 118 15.18 10.75 -8.85
C LYS A 118 13.93 10.80 -9.73
N ASP A 119 14.03 10.37 -10.99
CA ASP A 119 12.90 10.37 -11.91
C ASP A 119 11.93 9.23 -11.57
N TYR A 120 12.44 8.12 -11.01
CA TYR A 120 11.61 7.03 -10.50
C TYR A 120 11.26 7.17 -9.02
N LEU A 121 12.19 7.64 -8.20
CA LEU A 121 12.16 7.46 -6.74
C LEU A 121 12.10 8.79 -5.98
N TRP A 122 12.00 9.93 -6.66
CA TRP A 122 12.12 11.30 -6.12
C TRP A 122 13.50 11.72 -5.59
N PHE A 123 14.36 10.78 -5.23
CA PHE A 123 15.69 11.04 -4.67
C PHE A 123 16.74 10.02 -5.10
N ASP A 124 18.02 10.34 -4.88
CA ASP A 124 19.13 9.44 -5.15
C ASP A 124 19.33 8.43 -3.99
N ALA A 125 18.45 7.43 -3.91
CA ALA A 125 18.40 6.47 -2.80
C ALA A 125 19.74 5.81 -2.40
N PRO A 126 20.66 5.49 -3.33
CA PRO A 126 22.00 5.06 -2.99
C PRO A 126 22.79 6.04 -2.11
N ASN A 127 22.61 7.35 -2.27
CA ASN A 127 23.49 8.37 -1.71
C ASN A 127 22.83 9.31 -0.70
N GLU A 128 21.50 9.45 -0.70
CA GLU A 128 20.78 10.33 0.22
C GLU A 128 19.54 9.64 0.83
N PRO A 129 19.12 10.03 2.06
CA PRO A 129 17.86 9.57 2.65
C PRO A 129 16.64 10.20 1.94
N PRO A 130 15.42 9.67 2.17
CA PRO A 130 14.20 10.30 1.69
C PRO A 130 14.15 11.79 2.08
N PRO A 131 14.06 12.70 1.10
CA PRO A 131 14.14 14.13 1.35
C PRO A 131 12.90 14.69 2.04
N VAL A 132 13.04 15.89 2.57
CA VAL A 132 11.99 16.67 3.26
C VAL A 132 11.71 18.02 2.57
N ASP A 133 12.31 18.23 1.40
CA ASP A 133 12.34 19.51 0.68
C ASP A 133 11.79 19.39 -0.75
N ILE A 134 11.03 18.33 -1.05
CA ILE A 134 10.31 18.20 -2.32
C ILE A 134 8.94 18.85 -2.15
N PRO A 135 8.62 19.89 -2.93
CA PRO A 135 7.31 20.52 -2.87
C PRO A 135 6.22 19.60 -3.42
N GLU A 136 5.03 19.67 -2.83
CA GLU A 136 3.82 19.17 -3.45
C GLU A 136 3.45 19.99 -4.70
N GLU A 137 2.51 19.47 -5.50
CA GLU A 137 1.91 20.27 -6.56
C GLU A 137 1.20 21.47 -5.95
N CYS A 138 1.52 22.67 -6.44
CA CYS A 138 0.89 23.88 -5.93
C CYS A 138 -0.58 23.93 -6.39
N GLU A 139 -1.48 24.43 -5.55
CA GLU A 139 -2.92 24.65 -5.85
C GLU A 139 -3.19 25.34 -7.20
N CYS A 140 -2.24 26.14 -7.72
CA CYS A 140 -2.37 26.77 -9.04
C CYS A 140 -1.95 25.86 -10.23
N GLY A 141 -1.74 24.56 -9.99
CA GLY A 141 -1.29 23.54 -10.95
C GLY A 141 0.17 23.69 -11.38
N ALA A 142 1.00 24.39 -10.60
CA ALA A 142 2.38 24.64 -10.96
C ALA A 142 3.33 23.65 -10.27
N LEU A 143 4.07 22.91 -11.08
CA LEU A 143 5.21 22.11 -10.60
C LEU A 143 6.39 23.01 -10.22
N ASN A 144 7.03 22.69 -9.09
CA ASN A 144 8.16 23.42 -8.53
C ASN A 144 9.34 22.47 -8.31
N THR A 145 10.56 22.98 -8.53
CA THR A 145 11.79 22.20 -8.30
C THR A 145 12.04 22.00 -6.81
N ARG A 146 12.66 20.87 -6.45
CA ARG A 146 13.16 20.59 -5.09
C ARG A 146 13.87 21.79 -4.45
N GLY A 147 13.63 22.00 -3.15
CA GLY A 147 14.18 23.09 -2.33
C GLY A 147 13.44 24.43 -2.44
N LYS A 148 12.47 24.57 -3.34
CA LYS A 148 11.65 25.79 -3.42
C LYS A 148 10.61 25.82 -2.31
N LYS A 149 10.54 26.93 -1.57
CA LYS A 149 9.55 27.15 -0.50
C LYS A 149 8.34 27.97 -0.94
N VAL A 150 8.39 28.56 -2.13
CA VAL A 150 7.37 29.45 -2.67
C VAL A 150 7.16 29.12 -4.14
N CYS A 151 5.90 29.07 -4.57
CA CYS A 151 5.52 28.73 -5.92
C CYS A 151 6.09 29.73 -6.93
N ARG A 152 6.71 29.23 -8.00
CA ARG A 152 7.25 30.07 -9.06
C ARG A 152 6.19 30.90 -9.78
N ARG A 153 4.94 30.42 -9.82
CA ARG A 153 3.80 31.02 -10.54
C ARG A 153 2.98 31.96 -9.64
N CYS A 154 2.22 31.42 -8.68
CA CYS A 154 1.30 32.19 -7.86
C CYS A 154 1.94 32.87 -6.63
N LYS A 155 3.22 32.59 -6.35
CA LYS A 155 3.97 33.12 -5.21
C LYS A 155 3.44 32.73 -3.82
N GLN A 156 2.53 31.76 -3.73
CA GLN A 156 2.09 31.20 -2.46
C GLN A 156 3.16 30.28 -1.84
N PRO A 157 3.21 30.15 -0.50
CA PRO A 157 4.01 29.13 0.17
C PRO A 157 3.70 27.74 -0.38
N LEU A 158 4.72 26.88 -0.45
CA LEU A 158 4.56 25.50 -0.89
C LEU A 158 4.54 24.57 0.33
N GLU A 159 3.62 23.63 0.31
CA GLU A 159 3.65 22.45 1.18
C GLU A 159 4.72 21.48 0.65
N MET A 160 5.36 20.76 1.57
CA MET A 160 6.38 19.77 1.22
C MET A 160 5.80 18.38 1.35
N MET A 161 6.10 17.52 0.38
CA MET A 161 5.74 16.12 0.42
C MET A 161 6.24 15.47 1.72
N SER A 162 5.41 14.61 2.30
CA SER A 162 5.83 13.77 3.41
C SER A 162 7.02 12.88 3.01
N ARG A 163 8.07 12.85 3.83
CA ARG A 163 9.20 11.92 3.65
C ARG A 163 8.76 10.45 3.65
N TYR A 164 7.65 10.15 4.33
CA TYR A 164 7.06 8.81 4.34
C TYR A 164 6.40 8.51 2.99
N ALA A 165 5.70 9.48 2.38
CA ALA A 165 5.11 9.38 1.03
C ALA A 165 6.20 9.15 -0.04
N ILE A 166 7.30 9.91 0.04
CA ILE A 166 8.44 9.70 -0.85
C ILE A 166 9.06 8.31 -0.65
N TYR A 167 9.17 7.87 0.61
CA TYR A 167 9.75 6.57 0.92
C TYR A 167 8.89 5.40 0.43
N ILE A 168 7.57 5.40 0.64
CA ILE A 168 6.67 4.33 0.16
C ILE A 168 6.72 4.22 -1.37
N ASP A 169 6.64 5.33 -2.09
CA ASP A 169 6.68 5.30 -3.57
C ASP A 169 8.01 4.71 -4.06
N ALA A 170 9.14 5.18 -3.50
CA ALA A 170 10.45 4.63 -3.82
C ALA A 170 10.58 3.13 -3.45
N LEU A 171 10.03 2.72 -2.29
CA LEU A 171 10.12 1.36 -1.78
C LEU A 171 9.37 0.36 -2.66
N THR A 172 8.14 0.71 -3.06
CA THR A 172 7.28 -0.12 -3.89
C THR A 172 7.82 -0.22 -5.32
N ARG A 173 8.25 0.91 -5.92
CA ARG A 173 8.89 0.93 -7.25
C ARG A 173 10.17 0.11 -7.30
N ALA A 174 11.05 0.27 -6.32
CA ALA A 174 12.29 -0.51 -6.26
C ALA A 174 12.02 -2.02 -6.03
N TYR A 175 11.02 -2.36 -5.21
CA TYR A 175 10.61 -3.75 -4.99
C TYR A 175 10.10 -4.38 -6.29
N ILE A 176 9.13 -3.75 -6.96
CA ILE A 176 8.51 -4.33 -8.16
C ILE A 176 9.52 -4.39 -9.31
N GLY A 177 10.35 -3.36 -9.48
CA GLY A 177 11.40 -3.34 -10.49
C GLY A 177 12.32 -4.54 -10.32
N GLU A 178 12.86 -4.74 -9.12
CA GLU A 178 13.78 -5.84 -8.88
C GLU A 178 13.12 -7.22 -9.08
N ARG A 179 11.85 -7.37 -8.68
CA ARG A 179 11.07 -8.61 -8.90
C ARG A 179 10.77 -8.87 -10.38
N TYR A 180 10.49 -7.80 -11.12
CA TYR A 180 10.25 -7.85 -12.55
C TYR A 180 11.55 -8.11 -13.35
N GLY A 181 12.70 -7.76 -12.78
CA GLY A 181 14.02 -7.90 -13.37
C GLY A 181 14.45 -6.66 -14.16
N VAL A 182 14.05 -5.47 -13.68
CA VAL A 182 14.41 -4.14 -14.21
C VAL A 182 14.77 -3.22 -13.05
N THR A 183 15.85 -2.45 -13.14
CA THR A 183 16.18 -1.47 -12.10
C THR A 183 15.49 -0.14 -12.39
N LEU A 184 14.55 0.25 -11.53
CA LEU A 184 13.88 1.56 -11.57
C LEU A 184 14.65 2.54 -10.69
N GLY A 185 15.80 3.00 -11.20
CA GLY A 185 16.65 3.98 -10.51
C GLY A 185 17.61 3.42 -9.46
N ALA A 186 17.14 2.50 -8.61
CA ALA A 186 17.96 1.87 -7.57
C ALA A 186 17.49 0.43 -7.26
N ARG A 187 18.32 -0.35 -6.54
CA ARG A 187 17.88 -1.67 -6.04
C ARG A 187 17.05 -1.49 -4.79
N TYR A 188 16.22 -2.47 -4.46
CA TYR A 188 15.40 -2.42 -3.25
C TYR A 188 16.24 -2.23 -1.97
N ALA A 189 17.43 -2.85 -1.93
CA ALA A 189 18.39 -2.70 -0.83
C ALA A 189 18.87 -1.24 -0.61
N ASP A 190 18.93 -0.44 -1.69
CA ASP A 190 19.39 0.94 -1.65
C ASP A 190 18.30 1.87 -1.07
N VAL A 191 17.03 1.46 -1.11
CA VAL A 191 15.90 2.20 -0.52
C VAL A 191 15.63 1.75 0.92
N ILE A 192 15.44 0.45 1.14
CA ILE A 192 15.05 -0.12 2.46
C ILE A 192 16.04 0.23 3.57
N LYS A 193 17.33 0.44 3.24
CA LYS A 193 18.37 0.79 4.21
C LYS A 193 18.06 2.04 5.04
N TRP A 194 17.17 2.91 4.54
CA TRP A 194 16.77 4.14 5.21
C TRP A 194 15.65 3.95 6.25
N LEU A 195 15.07 2.75 6.38
CA LEU A 195 14.02 2.44 7.35
C LEU A 195 14.36 2.87 8.79
N PRO A 196 15.58 2.64 9.33
CA PRO A 196 15.91 3.08 10.70
C PRO A 196 15.85 4.61 10.88
N GLY A 197 16.03 5.39 9.81
CA GLY A 197 15.93 6.85 9.84
C GLY A 197 14.50 7.38 9.83
N LEU A 198 13.52 6.53 9.54
CA LEU A 198 12.08 6.81 9.65
C LEU A 198 11.54 6.48 11.04
N ARG A 199 12.35 5.87 11.90
CA ARG A 199 11.99 5.52 13.29
C ARG A 199 12.56 6.53 14.29
N PRO A 200 11.92 6.73 15.45
CA PRO A 200 10.63 6.16 15.86
C PRO A 200 9.48 6.83 15.12
N TYR A 201 8.38 6.09 14.93
CA TYR A 201 7.13 6.65 14.43
C TYR A 201 6.45 7.50 15.51
N GLU A 202 5.70 8.51 15.09
CA GLU A 202 5.08 9.45 16.02
C GLU A 202 3.91 8.80 16.78
N GLU A 203 3.68 9.26 18.02
CA GLU A 203 2.52 8.81 18.80
C GLU A 203 1.27 9.56 18.32
N HIS A 204 0.25 8.81 17.90
CA HIS A 204 -1.04 9.40 17.56
C HIS A 204 -1.95 9.51 18.78
N ARG A 205 -2.54 10.70 18.97
CA ARG A 205 -3.67 10.95 19.88
C ARG A 205 -4.64 11.91 19.18
N ASN A 206 -5.89 11.52 19.01
CA ASN A 206 -7.01 12.39 18.61
C ASN A 206 -6.78 13.22 17.32
N GLY A 207 -6.19 12.66 16.25
CA GLY A 207 -6.09 13.37 14.97
C GLY A 207 -4.99 14.42 14.85
N ASP A 208 -4.16 14.63 15.89
CA ASP A 208 -3.18 15.74 15.93
C ASP A 208 -1.91 15.53 15.04
N ASN A 209 -1.76 14.39 14.37
CA ASN A 209 -0.59 14.08 13.54
C ASN A 209 -0.91 14.12 12.03
N PRO A 210 -0.48 15.15 11.29
CA PRO A 210 -0.73 15.27 9.85
C PRO A 210 0.01 14.23 9.00
N HIS A 211 1.00 13.53 9.58
CA HIS A 211 1.76 12.48 8.91
C HIS A 211 1.23 11.07 9.20
N PHE A 212 0.22 10.92 10.06
CA PHE A 212 -0.23 9.61 10.53
C PHE A 212 -0.55 8.65 9.38
N TYR A 213 -1.33 9.11 8.40
CA TYR A 213 -1.69 8.32 7.24
C TYR A 213 -0.46 7.85 6.45
N TRP A 214 0.51 8.75 6.24
CA TRP A 214 1.75 8.41 5.55
C TRP A 214 2.65 7.47 6.35
N GLU A 215 2.67 7.57 7.68
CA GLU A 215 3.38 6.61 8.55
C GLU A 215 2.79 5.21 8.46
N VAL A 216 1.45 5.12 8.53
CA VAL A 216 0.71 3.87 8.32
C VAL A 216 1.11 3.23 7.00
N TYR A 217 0.96 3.97 5.90
CA TYR A 217 1.27 3.50 4.55
C TYR A 217 2.72 3.05 4.41
N ALA A 218 3.67 3.82 4.95
CA ALA A 218 5.08 3.44 4.91
C ALA A 218 5.33 2.12 5.68
N ILE A 219 4.70 1.93 6.84
CA ILE A 219 4.86 0.73 7.67
C ILE A 219 4.23 -0.49 6.98
N THR A 220 3.00 -0.36 6.48
CA THR A 220 2.27 -1.46 5.83
C THR A 220 2.99 -1.88 4.55
N HIS A 221 3.53 -0.93 3.77
CA HIS A 221 4.28 -1.24 2.56
C HIS A 221 5.69 -1.78 2.80
N VAL A 222 6.32 -1.49 3.96
CA VAL A 222 7.48 -2.25 4.42
C VAL A 222 7.09 -3.71 4.64
N VAL A 223 5.96 -3.98 5.29
CA VAL A 223 5.47 -5.35 5.50
C VAL A 223 5.17 -6.04 4.16
N TYR A 224 4.43 -5.38 3.26
CA TYR A 224 4.05 -5.93 1.96
C TYR A 224 5.25 -6.25 1.07
N THR A 225 6.18 -5.31 0.92
CA THR A 225 7.38 -5.55 0.11
C THR A 225 8.31 -6.61 0.74
N MET A 226 8.28 -6.77 2.07
CA MET A 226 9.05 -7.80 2.78
C MET A 226 8.41 -9.18 2.80
N ASN A 227 7.10 -9.28 2.68
CA ASN A 227 6.35 -10.54 2.77
C ASN A 227 5.84 -11.04 1.41
N ASP A 228 6.31 -10.41 0.33
CA ASP A 228 5.97 -10.67 -1.06
C ASP A 228 4.47 -10.46 -1.33
N TYR A 229 3.90 -9.38 -0.78
CA TYR A 229 2.47 -9.06 -0.80
C TYR A 229 1.61 -10.23 -0.32
N SER A 230 1.83 -10.57 0.94
CA SER A 230 1.08 -11.54 1.73
C SER A 230 1.19 -12.99 1.25
N GLN A 231 2.30 -13.38 0.62
CA GLN A 231 2.63 -14.78 0.31
C GLN A 231 3.31 -15.49 1.49
N TYR A 232 4.01 -14.74 2.34
CA TYR A 232 4.81 -15.27 3.45
C TYR A 232 4.48 -14.55 4.75
N ARG A 233 4.69 -15.25 5.88
CA ARG A 233 4.71 -14.62 7.20
C ARG A 233 6.06 -13.95 7.45
N LEU A 234 6.04 -12.95 8.32
CA LEU A 234 7.21 -12.30 8.85
C LEU A 234 7.34 -12.57 10.35
N SER A 235 8.58 -12.72 10.82
CA SER A 235 8.83 -12.75 12.25
C SER A 235 8.66 -11.34 12.84
N PRO A 236 7.88 -11.15 13.92
CA PRO A 236 7.82 -9.88 14.63
C PRO A 236 9.19 -9.39 15.15
N ARG A 237 10.16 -10.31 15.27
CA ARG A 237 11.54 -9.99 15.71
C ARG A 237 12.34 -9.25 14.65
N TRP A 238 11.96 -9.33 13.38
CA TRP A 238 12.61 -8.61 12.28
C TRP A 238 12.18 -7.15 12.23
N PHE A 239 10.93 -6.87 12.60
CA PHE A 239 10.30 -5.55 12.50
C PHE A 239 9.55 -5.20 13.79
N PRO A 240 10.25 -5.12 14.95
CA PRO A 240 9.59 -4.96 16.25
C PRO A 240 8.91 -3.59 16.39
N ASP A 241 9.49 -2.53 15.81
CA ASP A 241 8.95 -1.17 15.87
C ASP A 241 7.64 -1.06 15.08
N GLU A 242 7.61 -1.62 13.86
CA GLU A 242 6.43 -1.69 12.99
C GLU A 242 5.33 -2.55 13.63
N PHE A 243 5.68 -3.74 14.12
CA PHE A 243 4.73 -4.63 14.79
C PHE A 243 4.10 -3.97 16.03
N ALA A 244 4.89 -3.26 16.83
CA ALA A 244 4.39 -2.52 17.99
C ALA A 244 3.45 -1.38 17.59
N PHE A 245 3.81 -0.60 16.56
CA PHE A 245 2.99 0.49 16.03
C PHE A 245 1.62 -0.03 15.56
N LEU A 246 1.60 -1.05 14.71
CA LEU A 246 0.38 -1.65 14.17
C LEU A 246 -0.56 -2.14 15.30
N LYS A 247 -0.02 -2.82 16.31
CA LYS A 247 -0.81 -3.31 17.45
C LYS A 247 -1.39 -2.18 18.30
N LYS A 248 -0.63 -1.09 18.48
CA LYS A 248 -1.04 0.05 19.30
C LYS A 248 -2.14 0.87 18.61
N ASN A 249 -2.05 1.03 17.30
CA ASN A 249 -2.90 1.97 16.55
C ASN A 249 -4.11 1.33 15.85
N LEU A 250 -4.28 0.00 15.85
CA LEU A 250 -5.44 -0.62 15.17
C LEU A 250 -6.80 -0.07 15.63
N LYS A 251 -6.95 0.21 16.92
CA LYS A 251 -8.20 0.76 17.46
C LYS A 251 -8.43 2.22 17.06
N GLU A 252 -7.37 2.95 16.73
CA GLU A 252 -7.49 4.32 16.24
C GLU A 252 -8.14 4.34 14.85
N ALA A 253 -7.76 3.41 13.97
CA ALA A 253 -8.39 3.26 12.66
C ALA A 253 -9.91 3.07 12.75
N ILE A 254 -10.36 2.27 13.73
CA ILE A 254 -11.79 2.10 14.03
C ILE A 254 -12.41 3.43 14.53
N ALA A 255 -11.71 4.16 15.41
CA ALA A 255 -12.20 5.41 15.97
C ALA A 255 -12.29 6.55 14.94
N MET A 256 -11.44 6.52 13.91
CA MET A 256 -11.46 7.43 12.78
C MET A 256 -12.42 7.00 11.66
N GLU A 257 -13.09 5.86 11.84
CA GLU A 257 -13.97 5.27 10.83
C GLU A 257 -13.27 4.99 9.48
N ASP A 258 -11.98 4.67 9.55
CA ASP A 258 -11.12 4.44 8.39
C ASP A 258 -10.97 2.95 8.12
N ALA A 259 -11.83 2.44 7.22
CA ALA A 259 -11.82 1.05 6.80
C ALA A 259 -10.52 0.65 6.08
N GLU A 260 -9.86 1.59 5.42
CA GLU A 260 -8.66 1.32 4.63
C GLU A 260 -7.47 1.05 5.54
N THR A 261 -7.16 2.00 6.41
CA THR A 261 -6.10 1.87 7.41
C THR A 261 -6.34 0.63 8.28
N LEU A 262 -7.60 0.37 8.65
CA LEU A 262 -7.95 -0.82 9.43
C LEU A 262 -7.65 -2.11 8.66
N GLY A 263 -8.00 -2.17 7.37
CA GLY A 263 -7.73 -3.30 6.50
C GLY A 263 -6.23 -3.60 6.40
N GLU A 264 -5.41 -2.58 6.15
CA GLU A 264 -3.96 -2.73 6.06
C GLU A 264 -3.33 -3.17 7.38
N PHE A 265 -3.77 -2.58 8.50
CA PHE A 265 -3.34 -3.00 9.83
C PHE A 265 -3.65 -4.46 10.10
N MET A 266 -4.86 -4.91 9.77
CA MET A 266 -5.25 -6.30 9.96
C MET A 266 -4.42 -7.24 9.10
N ASP A 267 -4.17 -6.91 7.83
CA ASP A 267 -3.33 -7.74 6.96
C ASP A 267 -1.89 -7.81 7.48
N ALA A 268 -1.26 -6.67 7.75
CA ALA A 268 0.10 -6.61 8.25
C ALA A 268 0.27 -7.37 9.58
N LEU A 269 -0.69 -7.25 10.51
CA LEU A 269 -0.68 -7.99 11.76
C LEU A 269 -0.86 -9.50 11.58
N LYS A 270 -1.66 -9.95 10.61
CA LYS A 270 -1.78 -11.37 10.25
C LYS A 270 -0.48 -11.89 9.64
N ALA A 271 0.23 -11.09 8.84
CA ALA A 271 1.55 -11.44 8.33
C ALA A 271 2.56 -11.65 9.46
N PHE A 272 2.43 -10.91 10.57
CA PHE A 272 3.17 -11.12 11.82
C PHE A 272 2.63 -12.25 12.72
N GLY A 273 1.61 -12.97 12.28
CA GLY A 273 1.11 -14.18 12.95
C GLY A 273 -0.07 -13.96 13.90
N LEU A 274 -0.71 -12.78 13.94
CA LEU A 274 -1.98 -12.64 14.67
C LEU A 274 -3.05 -13.48 13.98
N GLY A 275 -3.66 -14.39 14.74
CA GLY A 275 -4.74 -15.25 14.25
C GLY A 275 -6.13 -14.67 14.46
N GLU A 276 -7.11 -15.34 13.88
CA GLU A 276 -8.55 -15.02 13.92
C GLU A 276 -9.15 -14.90 15.33
N ALA A 277 -8.54 -15.54 16.33
CA ALA A 277 -8.99 -15.46 17.71
C ALA A 277 -8.47 -14.21 18.45
N HIS A 278 -7.49 -13.49 17.89
CA HIS A 278 -6.88 -12.35 18.55
C HIS A 278 -7.90 -11.20 18.69
N PRO A 279 -8.06 -10.57 19.88
CA PRO A 279 -9.09 -9.57 20.12
C PRO A 279 -9.07 -8.39 19.13
N LEU A 280 -7.88 -7.88 18.79
CA LEU A 280 -7.72 -6.82 17.78
C LEU A 280 -8.28 -7.22 16.40
N ILE A 281 -7.97 -8.44 15.94
CA ILE A 281 -8.46 -8.93 14.65
C ILE A 281 -9.98 -9.10 14.69
N ARG A 282 -10.53 -9.63 15.79
CA ARG A 282 -11.99 -9.78 15.93
C ARG A 282 -12.72 -8.45 15.91
N GLN A 283 -12.18 -7.43 16.58
CA GLN A 283 -12.74 -6.07 16.58
C GLN A 283 -12.73 -5.46 15.17
N GLY A 284 -11.62 -5.59 14.45
CA GLY A 284 -11.56 -5.13 13.05
C GLY A 284 -12.55 -5.86 12.14
N VAL A 285 -12.69 -7.19 12.29
CA VAL A 285 -13.72 -7.96 11.57
C VAL A 285 -15.13 -7.46 11.92
N ASP A 286 -15.43 -7.24 13.20
CA ASP A 286 -16.75 -6.74 13.63
C ASP A 286 -17.06 -5.38 12.99
N TYR A 287 -16.09 -4.46 12.99
CA TYR A 287 -16.24 -3.16 12.35
C TYR A 287 -16.47 -3.30 10.84
N LEU A 288 -15.59 -3.99 10.11
CA LEU A 288 -15.68 -4.09 8.65
C LEU A 288 -16.98 -4.76 8.19
N LEU A 289 -17.48 -5.77 8.91
CA LEU A 289 -18.78 -6.38 8.55
C LEU A 289 -19.96 -5.43 8.80
N ALA A 290 -19.86 -4.56 9.80
CA ALA A 290 -20.91 -3.59 10.14
C ALA A 290 -20.93 -2.36 9.23
N THR A 291 -19.83 -2.04 8.56
CA THR A 291 -19.65 -0.79 7.78
C THR A 291 -19.53 -1.00 6.27
N GLN A 292 -19.79 -2.20 5.75
CA GLN A 292 -19.83 -2.41 4.30
C GLN A 292 -21.01 -1.65 3.67
N ASN A 293 -20.74 -0.86 2.63
CA ASN A 293 -21.76 -0.13 1.89
C ASN A 293 -22.73 -1.07 1.13
N GLU A 294 -23.87 -0.53 0.70
CA GLU A 294 -24.92 -1.31 0.00
C GLU A 294 -24.47 -1.86 -1.36
N ASP A 295 -23.54 -1.20 -2.04
CA ASP A 295 -23.00 -1.65 -3.33
C ASP A 295 -21.86 -2.68 -3.20
N GLY A 296 -21.42 -2.94 -1.97
CA GLY A 296 -20.35 -3.86 -1.62
C GLY A 296 -19.01 -3.21 -1.30
N SER A 297 -18.87 -1.89 -1.49
CA SER A 297 -17.62 -1.18 -1.20
C SER A 297 -17.40 -0.96 0.30
N TRP A 298 -16.18 -0.56 0.66
CA TRP A 298 -15.86 0.15 1.90
C TRP A 298 -15.32 1.55 1.57
N GLY A 299 -15.27 2.42 2.57
CA GLY A 299 -14.81 3.81 2.42
C GLY A 299 -15.94 4.80 2.14
N ASP A 300 -15.54 6.03 1.84
CA ASP A 300 -16.46 7.14 1.59
C ASP A 300 -17.21 6.95 0.26
N MET A 301 -18.55 7.03 0.31
CA MET A 301 -19.41 6.94 -0.87
C MET A 301 -19.33 8.18 -1.75
N GLU A 302 -18.91 9.31 -1.18
CA GLU A 302 -18.82 10.62 -1.84
C GLU A 302 -17.39 10.94 -2.33
N ALA A 303 -16.48 9.97 -2.26
CA ALA A 303 -15.12 10.15 -2.77
C ALA A 303 -15.12 10.52 -4.26
N GLU A 304 -14.48 11.65 -4.59
CA GLU A 304 -14.39 12.17 -5.97
C GLU A 304 -13.59 11.23 -6.87
N ASP A 305 -12.47 10.72 -6.36
CA ASP A 305 -11.65 9.72 -7.03
C ASP A 305 -12.10 8.31 -6.63
N ILE A 306 -12.33 7.47 -7.64
CA ILE A 306 -12.70 6.07 -7.48
C ILE A 306 -11.69 5.27 -6.63
N TYR A 307 -10.43 5.71 -6.58
CA TYR A 307 -9.40 5.17 -5.70
C TYR A 307 -9.85 5.13 -4.25
N GLY A 308 -10.50 6.21 -3.77
CA GLY A 308 -11.05 6.32 -2.41
C GLY A 308 -12.22 5.37 -2.12
N ARG A 309 -12.63 4.56 -3.10
CA ARG A 309 -13.69 3.54 -2.95
C ARG A 309 -13.16 2.13 -3.19
N TYR A 310 -12.42 1.91 -4.27
CA TYR A 310 -11.95 0.55 -4.58
C TYR A 310 -10.76 0.12 -3.72
N HIS A 311 -9.86 1.04 -3.34
CA HIS A 311 -8.70 0.70 -2.53
C HIS A 311 -9.08 0.37 -1.07
N PRO A 312 -9.96 1.14 -0.38
CA PRO A 312 -10.51 0.72 0.91
C PRO A 312 -11.27 -0.61 0.85
N THR A 313 -11.94 -0.89 -0.28
CA THR A 313 -12.61 -2.17 -0.51
C THR A 313 -11.59 -3.32 -0.60
N TRP A 314 -10.47 -3.11 -1.28
CA TRP A 314 -9.41 -4.10 -1.38
C TRP A 314 -8.78 -4.36 -0.01
N THR A 315 -8.35 -3.32 0.69
CA THR A 315 -7.71 -3.47 2.01
C THR A 315 -8.69 -4.09 3.03
N ALA A 316 -9.99 -3.79 2.97
CA ALA A 316 -11.01 -4.47 3.76
C ALA A 316 -11.11 -5.96 3.42
N ILE A 317 -11.03 -6.36 2.15
CA ILE A 317 -10.97 -7.78 1.75
C ILE A 317 -9.72 -8.44 2.30
N ASP A 318 -8.55 -7.79 2.29
CA ASP A 318 -7.31 -8.33 2.86
C ASP A 318 -7.38 -8.45 4.39
N GLY A 319 -8.01 -7.47 5.05
CA GLY A 319 -8.35 -7.49 6.46
C GLY A 319 -9.37 -8.58 6.81
N LEU A 320 -10.29 -8.92 5.90
CA LEU A 320 -11.29 -9.95 6.08
C LEU A 320 -10.86 -11.33 5.59
N ARG A 321 -9.98 -11.54 4.63
CA ARG A 321 -9.71 -12.92 4.17
C ARG A 321 -8.75 -13.67 5.08
N GLN A 322 -8.68 -14.98 4.87
CA GLN A 322 -7.63 -15.83 5.45
C GLN A 322 -6.60 -16.16 4.37
N TYR A 323 -5.38 -16.48 4.82
CA TYR A 323 -4.21 -16.61 3.96
C TYR A 323 -3.67 -18.04 3.94
N ALA A 324 -3.38 -18.54 2.73
CA ALA A 324 -2.59 -19.72 2.47
C ALA A 324 -1.09 -19.37 2.46
N TRP A 325 -0.56 -19.00 3.63
CA TRP A 325 0.86 -18.66 3.80
C TRP A 325 1.77 -19.78 3.32
N ARG A 326 2.83 -19.44 2.58
CA ARG A 326 3.83 -20.39 2.08
C ARG A 326 4.98 -20.68 3.05
N GLY A 327 4.88 -20.18 4.28
CA GLY A 327 5.91 -20.26 5.33
C GLY A 327 6.29 -18.88 5.86
N GLU A 328 7.37 -18.82 6.66
CA GLU A 328 7.95 -17.58 7.20
C GLU A 328 9.26 -17.27 6.47
N ARG A 329 9.33 -16.13 5.75
CA ARG A 329 10.56 -15.65 5.07
C ARG A 329 10.44 -14.19 4.67
N LEU A 330 11.59 -13.59 4.36
CA LEU A 330 11.69 -12.31 3.67
C LEU A 330 11.63 -12.48 2.15
N SER A 331 11.08 -11.50 1.43
CA SER A 331 11.13 -11.41 -0.05
C SER A 331 12.56 -11.48 -0.58
N PHE A 332 13.49 -10.83 0.12
CA PHE A 332 14.92 -10.82 -0.19
C PHE A 332 15.72 -11.38 1.00
N PRO A 333 15.96 -12.70 1.07
CA PRO A 333 16.66 -13.33 2.20
C PRO A 333 18.04 -12.71 2.50
N ARG A 334 18.73 -12.19 1.47
CA ARG A 334 20.02 -11.50 1.60
C ARG A 334 19.99 -10.26 2.52
N LEU A 335 18.81 -9.67 2.77
CA LEU A 335 18.65 -8.52 3.67
C LEU A 335 18.57 -8.91 5.15
N ARG A 336 18.46 -10.20 5.46
CA ARG A 336 18.28 -10.67 6.84
C ARG A 336 19.35 -10.16 7.80
N PRO A 337 20.67 -10.20 7.49
CA PRO A 337 21.70 -9.71 8.42
C PRO A 337 21.53 -8.21 8.74
N LEU A 338 21.16 -7.41 7.73
CA LEU A 338 20.94 -5.98 7.87
C LEU A 338 19.71 -5.70 8.76
N ILE A 339 18.63 -6.44 8.56
CA ILE A 339 17.40 -6.30 9.35
C ILE A 339 17.62 -6.72 10.81
N GLU A 340 18.32 -7.84 11.04
CA GLU A 340 18.66 -8.31 12.39
C GLU A 340 19.59 -7.33 13.13
N GLN A 341 20.46 -6.63 12.41
CA GLN A 341 21.28 -5.54 12.97
C GLN A 341 20.41 -4.38 13.49
N TRP A 342 19.35 -4.00 12.76
CA TRP A 342 18.44 -2.93 13.17
C TRP A 342 17.57 -3.36 14.35
N SER A 343 17.03 -4.58 14.31
CA SER A 343 16.11 -5.09 15.32
C SER A 343 16.79 -5.37 16.68
N ALA A 344 18.12 -5.56 16.70
CA ALA A 344 18.89 -5.72 17.94
C ALA A 344 18.97 -4.43 18.78
N LYS A 345 18.66 -3.26 18.21
CA LYS A 345 18.67 -1.97 18.89
C LYS A 345 17.30 -1.26 18.74
N PRO A 346 16.20 -1.83 19.27
CA PRO A 346 14.89 -1.23 19.15
C PRO A 346 14.91 0.16 19.83
N ARG A 347 14.46 1.19 19.12
CA ARG A 347 14.38 2.54 19.68
C ARG A 347 13.21 2.56 20.66
N ARG A 348 13.47 2.91 21.93
CA ARG A 348 12.39 3.02 22.93
C ARG A 348 11.45 4.16 22.54
N TYR A 349 10.17 3.86 22.34
CA TYR A 349 9.12 4.89 22.38
C TYR A 349 9.14 5.52 23.78
N LYS A 350 9.28 6.85 23.86
CA LYS A 350 9.17 7.54 25.15
C LYS A 350 7.71 7.46 25.59
N GLU A 351 7.45 6.92 26.78
CA GLU A 351 6.14 7.06 27.41
C GLU A 351 5.90 8.55 27.71
N ILE A 352 5.00 9.19 26.95
CA ILE A 352 4.59 10.56 27.23
C ILE A 352 3.40 10.49 28.21
N PRO A 353 3.49 11.11 29.40
CA PRO A 353 2.41 11.08 30.38
C PRO A 353 1.07 11.50 29.75
N ALA A 354 -0.01 10.84 30.14
CA ALA A 354 -1.35 11.22 29.69
C ALA A 354 -1.62 12.69 30.08
N LYS A 355 -1.86 13.56 29.10
CA LYS A 355 -2.42 14.89 29.40
C LYS A 355 -3.88 14.69 29.82
N PRO A 356 -4.36 15.37 30.87
CA PRO A 356 -5.75 15.27 31.29
C PRO A 356 -6.68 15.65 30.13
N ARG A 357 -7.74 14.86 29.92
CA ARG A 357 -8.81 15.12 28.95
C ARG A 357 -9.38 16.52 29.22
N VAL A 358 -9.14 17.46 28.32
CA VAL A 358 -9.91 18.71 28.29
C VAL A 358 -11.23 18.39 27.59
N LEU A 359 -12.29 18.24 28.38
CA LEU A 359 -13.66 18.19 27.88
C LEU A 359 -13.96 19.54 27.21
N ARG A 360 -13.82 19.62 25.87
CA ARG A 360 -14.42 20.72 25.12
C ARG A 360 -15.92 20.49 25.09
N GLN A 361 -16.64 21.33 25.82
CA GLN A 361 -18.10 21.44 25.71
C GLN A 361 -18.44 21.81 24.26
N ALA A 362 -19.39 21.08 23.68
CA ALA A 362 -19.96 21.38 22.37
C ALA A 362 -20.65 22.75 22.42
N GLY A 363 -20.07 23.73 21.76
CA GLY A 363 -20.70 25.01 21.47
C GLY A 363 -21.36 24.96 20.10
N SER A 364 -22.67 25.15 20.08
CA SER A 364 -23.49 25.35 18.90
C SER A 364 -23.17 26.68 18.20
N ALA A 365 -23.12 26.66 16.86
CA ALA A 365 -23.46 27.76 15.93
C ALA A 365 -23.08 27.28 14.51
N ARG A 366 -24.08 26.95 13.68
CA ARG A 366 -24.70 27.78 12.64
C ARG A 366 -23.88 27.86 11.36
#